data_AF-A0A946UAI9-F1
#
_entry.id   AF-A0A946UAI9-F1
#
_cell.length_a   1.000
_cell.length_b   1.000
_cell.length_c   1.000
_cell.angle_alpha   90.00
_cell.angle_beta   90.00
_cell.angle_gamma   90.00
#
_symmetry.space_group_name_H-M   'P 1'
#
loop_
_entity.id
_entity.type
_entity.pdbx_description
1 polymer ?
#
loop_
_entity_poly.entity_id
_entity_poly.type
_entity_poly.pdbx_seq_one_letter_code
_entity_poly.pdbx_strand_id
1 'polypeptide(L)' 'SLKEKELATAGPGEIIGEMALINSEIRSATVTARTDCTLAQIDQKSFESLLRYVPDFSMHVMNVLANRLQTAYDLIE' A
#
# COMPACT_ATOMS: atom_id res chain seq x y z
N SER A 1 -12.66 8.44 22.64
CA SER A 1 -12.47 7.09 22.10
C SER A 1 -12.13 7.23 20.63
N LEU A 2 -10.86 7.07 20.24
CA LEU A 2 -10.47 7.10 18.84
C LEU A 2 -11.08 5.85 18.19
N LYS A 3 -12.24 5.98 17.55
CA LYS A 3 -12.81 4.88 16.77
C LYS A 3 -11.78 4.51 15.70
N GLU A 4 -11.36 3.26 15.67
CA GLU A 4 -10.63 2.70 14.53
C GLU A 4 -11.48 2.95 13.28
N LYS A 5 -10.99 3.85 12.42
CA LYS A 5 -11.63 4.17 11.14
C LYS A 5 -10.99 3.31 10.08
N GLU A 6 -11.80 2.55 9.37
CA GLU A 6 -11.35 1.84 8.17
C GLU A 6 -10.94 2.87 7.11
N LEU A 7 -9.68 2.79 6.66
CA LEU A 7 -9.13 3.71 5.68
C LEU A 7 -9.34 3.21 4.25
N ALA A 8 -9.16 1.91 4.02
CA ALA A 8 -9.30 1.26 2.72
C ALA A 8 -9.42 -0.26 2.88
N THR A 9 -9.82 -0.94 1.80
CA THR A 9 -9.71 -2.40 1.66
C THR A 9 -8.72 -2.72 0.55
N ALA A 10 -8.00 -3.85 0.68
CA ALA A 10 -7.03 -4.29 -0.31
C ALA A 10 -7.38 -5.68 -0.84
N GLY A 11 -7.22 -5.87 -2.15
CA GLY A 11 -7.53 -7.10 -2.86
C GLY A 11 -6.32 -7.68 -3.61
N PRO A 12 -6.52 -8.75 -4.41
CA PRO A 12 -5.48 -9.35 -5.23
C PRO A 12 -4.79 -8.31 -6.13
N GLY A 13 -3.46 -8.34 -6.16
CA GLY A 13 -2.65 -7.40 -6.92
C GLY A 13 -2.37 -6.08 -6.20
N GLU A 14 -3.04 -5.77 -5.09
CA GLU A 14 -2.70 -4.57 -4.32
C GLU A 14 -1.41 -4.76 -3.51
N ILE A 15 -0.76 -3.63 -3.21
CA ILE A 15 0.44 -3.57 -2.36
C ILE A 15 0.06 -2.90 -1.05
N ILE A 16 0.48 -3.47 0.08
CA ILE A 16 0.25 -2.90 1.41
C ILE A 16 1.58 -2.64 2.12
N GLY A 17 1.63 -1.59 2.95
CA GLY A 17 2.82 -1.24 3.73
C GLY A 17 3.93 -0.56 2.91
N GLU A 18 3.67 -0.23 1.65
CA GLU A 18 4.60 0.46 0.76
C GLU A 18 4.88 1.89 1.22
N MET A 19 3.93 2.53 1.90
CA MET A 19 4.12 3.86 2.51
C MET A 19 5.33 3.91 3.44
N ALA A 20 5.56 2.84 4.22
CA ALA A 20 6.71 2.77 5.11
C ALA A 20 8.03 2.72 4.34
N LEU A 21 8.04 2.08 3.17
CA LEU A 21 9.22 1.99 2.30
C LEU A 21 9.48 3.29 1.53
N ILE A 22 8.41 4.01 1.13
CA ILE A 22 8.53 5.23 0.32
C ILE A 22 8.83 6.45 1.21
N ASN A 23 8.08 6.64 2.30
CA ASN A 23 8.19 7.83 3.15
C ASN A 23 9.13 7.62 4.36
N SER A 24 9.75 6.45 4.51
CA SER A 24 10.58 6.10 5.67
C SER A 24 9.87 6.25 7.03
N GLU A 25 8.54 6.11 7.04
CA GLU A 25 7.74 6.11 8.27
C GLU A 25 7.51 4.68 8.79
N ILE A 26 7.25 4.52 10.10
CA ILE A 26 7.21 3.19 10.74
C ILE A 26 6.03 2.35 10.25
N ARG A 27 4.80 2.86 10.37
CA ARG A 27 3.55 2.30 9.81
C ARG A 27 2.46 3.38 9.85
N SER A 28 1.81 3.65 8.72
CA SER A 28 0.72 4.63 8.66
C SER A 28 -0.64 4.07 9.11
N ALA A 29 -0.82 2.75 9.07
CA ALA A 29 -2.04 2.06 9.47
C ALA A 29 -1.80 0.60 9.84
N THR A 30 -2.74 0.00 10.57
CA THR A 30 -2.84 -1.44 10.81
C THR A 30 -3.55 -2.11 9.63
N VAL A 31 -3.04 -3.28 9.19
CA VAL A 31 -3.73 -4.12 8.21
C VAL A 31 -4.21 -5.38 8.90
N THR A 32 -5.49 -5.70 8.73
CA THR A 32 -6.13 -6.89 9.28
C THR A 32 -6.69 -7.73 8.13
N ALA A 33 -6.33 -9.02 8.08
CA ALA A 33 -6.89 -9.93 7.11
C ALA A 33 -8.38 -10.18 7.42
N ARG A 34 -9.25 -9.98 6.42
CA ARG A 34 -10.70 -10.26 6.53
C ARG A 34 -11.05 -11.70 6.18
N THR A 35 -10.18 -12.35 5.42
CA THR A 35 -10.28 -13.71 4.93
C THR A 35 -8.90 -14.35 4.96
N ASP A 36 -8.81 -15.64 4.65
CA ASP A 36 -7.54 -16.28 4.38
C ASP A 36 -6.86 -15.61 3.17
N CYS A 37 -5.62 -15.18 3.35
CA CYS A 37 -4.85 -14.45 2.34
C CYS A 37 -3.49 -15.12 2.14
N THR A 38 -3.01 -15.12 0.89
CA THR A 38 -1.62 -15.43 0.57
C THR A 38 -0.95 -14.16 0.07
N LEU A 39 0.18 -13.80 0.67
CA LEU A 39 0.90 -12.57 0.37
C LEU A 39 2.34 -12.88 -0.01
N ALA A 40 2.88 -12.10 -0.96
CA ALA A 40 4.31 -12.05 -1.21
C ALA A 40 4.95 -11.00 -0.31
N GLN A 41 5.99 -11.38 0.43
CA GLN A 41 6.76 -10.44 1.23
C GLN A 41 7.91 -9.87 0.40
N ILE A 42 8.06 -8.54 0.42
CA ILE A 42 9.13 -7.83 -0.26
C ILE A 42 9.84 -6.95 0.79
N ASP A 43 11.16 -7.10 0.92
CA ASP A 43 11.97 -6.24 1.76
C ASP A 43 12.34 -4.92 1.06
N GLN A 44 12.88 -3.96 1.80
CA GLN A 44 13.21 -2.64 1.26
C GLN A 44 14.17 -2.72 0.06
N LYS A 45 15.22 -3.54 0.15
CA LYS A 45 16.23 -3.68 -0.91
C LYS A 45 15.62 -4.26 -2.20
N SER A 46 14.75 -5.25 -2.05
CA SER A 46 14.04 -5.88 -3.16
C SER A 46 13.03 -4.91 -3.78
N PHE A 47 12.30 -4.16 -2.95
CA PHE A 47 11.38 -3.11 -3.40
C PHE A 47 12.09 -2.06 -4.24
N GLU A 48 13.22 -1.52 -3.76
CA GLU A 48 14.04 -0.55 -4.50
C GLU A 48 14.58 -1.14 -5.81
N SER A 49 14.99 -2.41 -5.80
CA SER A 49 15.48 -3.09 -7.00
C SER A 49 14.35 -3.27 -8.04
N LEU A 50 13.15 -3.65 -7.61
CA LEU A 50 11.99 -3.79 -8.47
C LEU A 50 11.60 -2.44 -9.07
N LEU A 51 11.57 -1.37 -8.27
CA LEU A 51 11.30 -0.02 -8.77
C LEU A 51 12.32 0.45 -9.82
N ARG A 52 13.58 0.03 -9.68
CA ARG A 52 14.66 0.45 -10.59
C ARG A 52 14.70 -0.35 -11.89
N TYR A 53 14.46 -1.66 -11.82
CA TYR A 53 14.76 -2.58 -12.92
C TYR A 53 13.52 -3.23 -13.55
N VAL A 54 12.33 -3.06 -12.97
CA VAL A 54 11.08 -3.62 -13.49
C VAL A 54 10.07 -2.49 -13.70
N PRO A 55 10.06 -1.84 -14.88
CA PRO A 55 9.20 -0.67 -15.15
C PRO A 55 7.72 -0.91 -14.87
N ASP A 56 7.21 -2.10 -15.18
CA ASP A 56 5.82 -2.47 -14.94
C ASP A 56 5.47 -2.47 -13.44
N PHE A 57 6.42 -2.85 -12.58
CA PHE A 57 6.22 -2.78 -11.12
C PHE A 57 6.11 -1.32 -10.66
N SER A 58 6.95 -0.43 -11.19
CA SER A 58 6.91 1.00 -10.87
C SER A 58 5.61 1.65 -11.32
N MET A 59 5.13 1.32 -12.51
CA MET A 59 3.82 1.77 -13.01
C MET A 59 2.68 1.25 -12.12
N HIS A 60 2.75 -0.01 -11.71
CA HIS A 60 1.77 -0.59 -10.80
C HIS A 60 1.73 0.11 -9.44
N VAL A 61 2.89 0.39 -8.84
CA VAL A 61 2.98 1.18 -7.61
C VAL A 61 2.35 2.55 -7.80
N MET A 62 2.70 3.28 -8.87
CA MET A 62 2.12 4.60 -9.15
C MET A 62 0.59 4.57 -9.25
N ASN A 63 0.02 3.56 -9.92
CA ASN A 63 -1.43 3.39 -10.04
C ASN A 63 -2.09 3.14 -8.67
N VAL A 64 -1.49 2.29 -7.84
CA VAL A 64 -1.99 2.03 -6.47
C VAL A 64 -1.98 3.31 -5.64
N LEU A 65 -0.91 4.10 -5.71
CA LEU A 65 -0.80 5.36 -4.96
C LEU A 65 -1.81 6.41 -5.44
N ALA A 66 -2.02 6.54 -6.75
CA ALA A 66 -3.01 7.44 -7.32
C ALA A 66 -4.43 7.09 -6.86
N ASN A 67 -4.80 5.80 -6.87
CA ASN A 67 -6.10 5.33 -6.39
C ASN A 67 -6.32 5.63 -4.90
N ARG A 68 -5.26 5.47 -4.09
CA ARG A 68 -5.32 5.80 -2.66
C ARG A 68 -5.50 7.29 -2.42
N LEU A 69 -4.81 8.13 -3.18
CA LEU A 69 -4.97 9.58 -3.10
C LEU A 69 -6.40 10.00 -3.46
N GLN A 70 -6.97 9.43 -4.52
CA GLN A 70 -8.37 9.69 -4.88
C GLN A 70 -9.33 9.29 -3.76
N THR A 71 -9.17 8.08 -3.23
CA THR A 71 -10.00 7.59 -2.11
C THR A 71 -9.86 8.48 -0.88
N ALA A 72 -8.66 8.98 -0.58
CA ALA A 72 -8.41 9.87 0.53
C ALA A 72 -9.10 11.24 0.35
N TYR A 73 -9.14 11.78 -0.87
CA TYR A 73 -9.90 13.00 -1.17
C TYR A 73 -11.41 12.79 -0.98
N ASP A 74 -11.94 11.66 -1.41
CA ASP A 74 -13.36 11.31 -1.25
C ASP A 74 -13.78 11.17 0.23
N LEU A 75 -12.82 11.00 1.15
CA LEU A 75 -13.07 10.96 2.61
C LEU A 75 -13.07 12.34 3.28
N ILE A 76 -12.65 13.39 2.57
CA ILE A 76 -12.59 14.78 3.05
C ILE A 76 -13.85 15.56 2.64
N GLU A 77 -14.54 15.13 1.57
CA GLU A 77 -15.91 15.55 1.22
C GLU A 77 -16.98 14.82 2.05
#